data_AF-A0A6I5HI88-F1
#
_entry.id   AF-A0A6I5HI88-F1
#
_cell.length_a   1.000
_cell.length_b   1.000
_cell.length_c   1.000
_cell.angle_alpha   90.00
_cell.angle_beta   90.00
_cell.angle_gamma   90.00
#
_symmetry.space_group_name_H-M   'P 1'
#
loop_
_entity.id
_entity.type
_entity.pdbx_description
1 polymer ?
#
loop_
_entity_poly.entity_id
_entity_poly.type
_entity_poly.pdbx_seq_one_letter_code
_entity_poly.pdbx_strand_id
1 'polypeptide(L)' 'MRHDEMIGKVQALAQLPDRGAAERAAHAVVSTLSERLPAGLARHVAAQLPPDMAAAMREA' A
#
# COMPACT_ATOMS: atom_id res chain seq x y z
N MET A 1 11.30 2.59 -2.17
CA MET A 1 10.51 3.46 -3.07
C MET A 1 9.96 4.63 -2.26
N ARG A 2 9.88 5.84 -2.82
CA ARG A 2 9.27 7.00 -2.11
C ARG A 2 7.74 6.90 -2.19
N HIS A 3 7.03 7.40 -1.17
CA HIS A 3 5.57 7.44 -1.15
C HIS A 3 5.01 8.04 -2.45
N ASP A 4 5.57 9.18 -2.89
CA ASP A 4 5.01 9.85 -4.05
C ASP A 4 5.13 9.10 -5.37
N GLU A 5 6.25 8.39 -5.52
CA GLU A 5 6.53 7.55 -6.67
C GLU A 5 5.59 6.34 -6.72
N MET A 6 5.32 5.73 -5.56
CA MET A 6 4.37 4.61 -5.46
C MET A 6 2.97 5.05 -5.88
N ILE A 7 2.45 6.11 -5.28
CA ILE A 7 1.11 6.60 -5.57
C ILE A 7 0.98 7.06 -7.02
N GLY A 8 2.02 7.71 -7.57
CA GLY A 8 2.05 8.07 -8.99
C GLY A 8 1.95 6.84 -9.91
N LYS A 9 2.68 5.75 -9.58
CA LYS A 9 2.58 4.48 -10.31
C LYS A 9 1.19 3.86 -10.18
N VAL A 10 0.63 3.81 -8.97
CA VAL A 10 -0.73 3.28 -8.75
C VAL A 10 -1.75 4.07 -9.56
N GLN A 11 -1.72 5.40 -9.50
CA GLN A 11 -2.63 6.25 -10.25
C GLN A 11 -2.51 6.00 -11.76
N ALA A 12 -1.29 5.99 -12.30
CA ALA A 12 -1.06 5.81 -13.73
C ALA A 12 -1.46 4.41 -14.20
N LEU A 13 -1.13 3.35 -13.45
CA LEU A 13 -1.43 1.98 -13.87
C LEU A 13 -2.92 1.64 -13.74
N ALA A 14 -3.59 2.16 -12.70
CA ALA A 14 -5.02 1.92 -12.47
C ALA A 14 -5.93 2.99 -13.11
N GLN A 15 -5.36 3.97 -13.82
CA GLN A 15 -6.09 5.07 -14.48
C GLN A 15 -7.05 5.80 -13.53
N LEU A 16 -6.58 6.09 -12.31
CA LEU A 16 -7.41 6.69 -11.27
C LEU A 16 -7.54 8.21 -11.46
N PRO A 17 -8.71 8.78 -11.10
CA PRO A 17 -9.06 10.16 -11.45
C PRO A 17 -8.14 11.19 -10.78
N ASP A 18 -7.60 10.86 -9.61
CA ASP A 18 -6.71 11.72 -8.86
C ASP A 18 -5.80 10.91 -7.91
N ARG A 19 -4.87 11.64 -7.30
CA ARG A 19 -3.89 11.10 -6.38
C ARG A 19 -4.50 10.56 -5.08
N GLY A 20 -5.55 11.21 -4.58
CA GLY A 20 -6.26 10.76 -3.38
C GLY A 20 -7.04 9.46 -3.60
N ALA A 21 -7.60 9.25 -4.80
CA ALA A 21 -8.20 7.98 -5.20
C ALA A 21 -7.15 6.87 -5.25
N ALA A 22 -5.94 7.15 -5.74
CA ALA A 22 -4.82 6.22 -5.72
C ALA A 22 -4.33 5.87 -4.31
N GLU A 23 -4.23 6.85 -3.41
CA GLU A 23 -3.91 6.61 -2.00
C GLU A 23 -4.95 5.71 -1.32
N ARG A 24 -6.23 6.04 -1.45
CA ARG A 24 -7.32 5.22 -0.87
C ARG A 24 -7.32 3.80 -1.42
N ALA A 25 -7.13 3.64 -2.73
CA ALA A 25 -7.08 2.33 -3.36
C ALA A 25 -5.88 1.51 -2.88
N ALA A 26 -4.69 2.12 -2.84
CA ALA A 26 -3.48 1.47 -2.34
C ALA A 26 -3.62 1.05 -0.87
N HIS A 27 -4.16 1.94 -0.03
CA HIS A 27 -4.40 1.64 1.38
C HIS A 27 -5.37 0.48 1.55
N ALA A 28 -6.52 0.50 0.87
CA ALA A 28 -7.52 -0.55 0.96
C ALA A 28 -6.95 -1.91 0.57
N VAL A 29 -6.19 -1.98 -0.53
CA VAL A 29 -5.53 -3.22 -0.97
C VAL A 29 -4.53 -3.71 0.07
N VAL A 30 -3.69 -2.83 0.60
CA VAL A 30 -2.67 -3.19 1.60
C VAL A 30 -3.32 -3.71 2.89
N SER A 31 -4.35 -3.05 3.40
CA SER A 31 -5.09 -3.49 4.59
C SER A 31 -5.77 -4.85 4.36
N THR A 32 -6.41 -5.08 3.22
CA THR A 32 -7.03 -6.38 2.94
C THR A 32 -5.99 -7.50 2.76
N LEU A 33 -4.79 -7.17 2.26
CA LEU A 33 -3.71 -8.15 2.18
C LEU A 33 -3.18 -8.52 3.56
N SER A 34 -2.99 -7.56 4.47
CA SER A 34 -2.45 -7.84 5.80
C SER A 34 -3.31 -8.82 6.59
N GLU A 35 -4.64 -8.74 6.47
CA GLU A 35 -5.60 -9.68 7.09
C GLU A 35 -5.38 -11.14 6.66
N ARG A 36 -4.76 -11.38 5.51
CA ARG A 36 -4.61 -12.73 4.90
C ARG A 36 -3.18 -13.24 4.88
N LEU A 37 -2.19 -12.38 5.07
CA LEU A 37 -0.78 -12.77 5.00
C LEU A 37 -0.30 -13.31 6.36
N PRO A 38 0.54 -14.37 6.38
CA PRO A 38 1.22 -14.77 7.60
C PRO A 38 2.05 -13.61 8.16
N ALA A 39 2.05 -13.42 9.49
CA ALA A 39 2.68 -12.27 10.15
C ALA A 39 4.16 -12.03 9.75
N GLY A 40 4.93 -13.10 9.56
CA GLY A 40 6.31 -13.00 9.08
C GLY A 40 6.43 -12.43 7.67
N LEU A 41 5.52 -12.83 6.76
CA LEU A 41 5.46 -12.31 5.40
C LEU A 41 4.93 -10.88 5.37
N ALA A 42 3.89 -10.56 6.15
CA ALA A 42 3.38 -9.19 6.27
C ALA A 42 4.47 -8.21 6.73
N ARG A 43 5.29 -8.60 7.71
CA ARG A 43 6.44 -7.81 8.16
C ARG A 43 7.50 -7.62 7.07
N HIS A 44 7.80 -8.65 6.29
CA HIS A 44 8.74 -8.54 5.18
C HIS A 44 8.22 -7.62 4.07
N VAL A 45 6.93 -7.68 3.74
CA VAL A 45 6.30 -6.77 2.77
C VAL A 45 6.32 -5.34 3.29
N ALA A 46 5.93 -5.12 4.56
CA ALA A 46 5.93 -3.81 5.18
C ALA A 46 7.31 -3.13 5.15
N ALA A 47 8.40 -3.90 5.24
CA ALA A 47 9.76 -3.38 5.15
C ALA A 47 10.13 -2.79 3.77
N GLN A 48 9.34 -3.10 2.72
CA GLN A 48 9.55 -2.59 1.36
C GLN A 48 8.62 -1.42 0.99
N LEU A 49 7.64 -1.12 1.86
CA LEU A 49 6.61 -0.11 1.61
C LEU A 49 7.00 1.26 2.19
N PRO A 50 6.46 2.35 1.63
CA PRO A 50 6.48 3.66 2.27
C PRO A 50 5.84 3.62 3.67
N PRO A 51 6.21 4.52 4.61
CA PRO A 51 5.86 4.39 6.03
C PRO A 51 4.37 4.22 6.34
N ASP A 52 3.51 4.94 5.61
CA ASP A 52 2.05 4.92 5.74
C ASP A 52 1.45 3.57 5.28
N MET A 53 1.83 3.08 4.12
CA MET A 53 1.42 1.75 3.63
C MET A 53 2.02 0.63 4.48
N ALA A 54 3.24 0.83 4.98
CA ALA A 54 3.89 -0.12 5.88
C ALA A 54 3.16 -0.23 7.22
N ALA A 55 2.58 0.86 7.73
CA ALA A 55 1.74 0.84 8.93
C ALA A 55 0.46 0.03 8.68
N ALA A 56 -0.27 0.32 7.60
CA ALA A 56 -1.46 -0.43 7.21
C ALA A 56 -1.20 -1.94 7.02
N MET A 57 -0.03 -2.31 6.48
CA MET A 57 0.39 -3.71 6.32
C MET A 57 0.64 -4.44 7.66
N ARG A 58 0.90 -3.70 8.75
CA ARG A 58 1.19 -4.27 10.08
C ARG A 58 0.00 -4.28 11.04
N GLU A 59 -1.07 -3.56 10.74
CA GLU A 59 -2.18 -3.32 11.67
C GLU A 59 -3.30 -4.38 11.65
N ALA A 60 -3.29 -5.34 10.71
CA ALA A 60 -4.30 -6.40 10.63
C ALA A 60 -3.89 -7.71 11.30
#